data_AF-A0A263BWE5-F1
#
_entry.id   AF-A0A263BWE5-F1
#
_cell.length_a   1.000
_cell.length_b   1.000
_cell.length_c   1.000
_cell.angle_alpha   90.00
_cell.angle_beta   90.00
_cell.angle_gamma   90.00
#
_symmetry.space_group_name_H-M   'P 1'
#
loop_
_entity.id
_entity.type
_entity.pdbx_description
1 polymer ?
#
loop_
_entity_poly.entity_id
_entity_poly.type
_entity_poly.pdbx_seq_one_letter_code
_entity_poly.pdbx_strand_id
1 'polypeptide(L)'
;MLMLNVTAPDILEFIISKMQNPNILRFLINNTEDEEIKRLAKDKLKFTPLSEVERTIFQGIINLKDHPGQGGFTEQAIAEAEKKLADGGIYGVHRPEFLSGANISVCITKEFMDAVENDDDFPLQFPDVESYSKDEMAFYNEKWHEVGDVREWAKMGMKVKTYRYVKARELWDLINVCATYSAEPGIFFVDNANEMTNAKAYGQKVVATNPCGKVA
;
A
#
# COMPACT_ATOMS: atom_id res chain seq x y z
N MET A 1 2.27 6.83 -13.72
CA MET A 1 1.95 5.63 -12.92
C MET A 1 3.25 5.12 -12.34
N LEU A 2 3.28 4.84 -11.05
CA LEU A 2 4.41 4.22 -10.37
C LEU A 2 4.11 2.73 -10.20
N MET A 3 5.09 1.88 -10.46
CA MET A 3 4.95 0.44 -10.32
C MET A 3 6.08 -0.10 -9.47
N LEU A 4 5.75 -0.99 -8.54
CA LEU A 4 6.72 -1.62 -7.67
C LEU A 4 6.52 -3.14 -7.69
N ASN A 5 7.62 -3.89 -7.71
CA ASN A 5 7.56 -5.34 -7.59
C ASN A 5 7.11 -5.74 -6.18
N VAL A 6 6.27 -6.76 -6.06
CA VAL A 6 5.83 -7.29 -4.76
C VAL A 6 7.00 -7.74 -3.87
N THR A 7 8.15 -8.07 -4.46
CA THR A 7 9.37 -8.41 -3.73
C THR A 7 10.06 -7.20 -3.10
N ALA A 8 9.70 -5.96 -3.45
CA ALA A 8 10.45 -4.79 -3.00
C ALA A 8 10.36 -4.60 -1.47
N PRO A 9 11.47 -4.24 -0.78
CA PRO A 9 11.47 -4.06 0.68
C PRO A 9 10.51 -3.00 1.20
N ASP A 10 10.23 -1.99 0.38
CA ASP A 10 9.38 -0.84 0.68
C ASP A 10 7.93 -1.02 0.20
N ILE A 11 7.53 -2.23 -0.24
CA ILE A 11 6.20 -2.49 -0.79
C ILE A 11 5.06 -2.11 0.16
N LEU A 12 5.22 -2.35 1.46
CA LEU A 12 4.21 -2.01 2.48
C LEU A 12 4.04 -0.51 2.61
N GLU A 13 5.16 0.23 2.68
CA GLU A 13 5.14 1.69 2.77
C GLU A 13 4.58 2.30 1.49
N PHE A 14 4.97 1.77 0.32
CA PHE A 14 4.47 2.21 -0.97
C PHE A 14 2.94 2.14 -1.04
N ILE A 15 2.33 1.03 -0.59
CA ILE A 15 0.87 0.85 -0.56
C ILE A 15 0.23 1.78 0.47
N ILE A 16 0.68 1.75 1.73
CA ILE A 16 0.05 2.47 2.84
C ILE A 16 0.19 3.99 2.68
N SER A 17 1.29 4.47 2.12
CA SER A 17 1.55 5.91 1.93
C SER A 17 0.49 6.60 1.06
N LYS A 18 -0.13 5.83 0.14
CA LYS A 18 -1.18 6.30 -0.76
C LYS A 18 -2.57 6.25 -0.14
N MET A 19 -2.78 5.48 0.93
CA MET A 19 -4.06 5.36 1.60
C MET A 19 -4.47 6.69 2.26
N GLN A 20 -5.58 7.28 1.78
CA GLN A 20 -6.11 8.55 2.27
C GLN A 20 -7.32 8.40 3.19
N ASN A 21 -7.88 7.18 3.30
CA ASN A 21 -9.06 6.93 4.13
C ASN A 21 -8.64 6.52 5.55
N PRO A 22 -8.83 7.38 6.57
CA PRO A 22 -8.42 7.07 7.93
C PRO A 22 -9.17 5.87 8.55
N ASN A 23 -10.39 5.56 8.08
CA ASN A 23 -11.11 4.39 8.56
C ASN A 23 -10.43 3.10 8.10
N ILE A 24 -9.84 3.10 6.90
CA ILE A 24 -9.11 1.94 6.37
C ILE A 24 -7.79 1.77 7.12
N LEU A 25 -7.08 2.86 7.42
CA LEU A 25 -5.89 2.78 8.28
C LEU A 25 -6.23 2.19 9.66
N ARG A 26 -7.33 2.65 10.29
CA ARG A 26 -7.82 2.06 11.55
C ARG A 26 -8.20 0.58 11.39
N PHE A 27 -8.83 0.22 10.28
CA PHE A 27 -9.15 -1.18 9.98
C PHE A 27 -7.87 -2.03 9.91
N LEU A 28 -6.87 -1.61 9.14
CA LEU A 28 -5.59 -2.30 9.03
C LEU A 28 -4.94 -2.50 10.40
N ILE A 29 -4.84 -1.44 11.20
CA ILE A 29 -4.25 -1.47 12.56
C ILE A 29 -4.88 -2.56 13.45
N ASN A 30 -6.19 -2.79 13.30
CA ASN A 30 -6.94 -3.69 14.16
C ASN A 30 -7.08 -5.12 13.62
N ASN A 31 -6.80 -5.35 12.33
CA ASN A 31 -7.11 -6.62 11.66
C ASN A 31 -5.89 -7.34 11.06
N THR A 32 -4.75 -6.67 10.90
CA THR A 32 -3.50 -7.33 10.47
C THR A 32 -2.78 -7.93 11.68
N GLU A 33 -2.08 -9.06 11.49
CA GLU A 33 -1.13 -9.58 12.48
C GLU A 33 0.28 -9.00 12.28
N ASP A 34 0.54 -8.39 11.13
CA ASP A 34 1.85 -7.87 10.75
C ASP A 34 2.20 -6.54 11.46
N GLU A 35 3.23 -6.56 12.30
CA GLU A 35 3.61 -5.40 13.11
C GLU A 35 4.09 -4.20 12.28
N GLU A 36 4.69 -4.43 11.11
CA GLU A 36 5.16 -3.34 10.26
C GLU A 36 3.98 -2.66 9.54
N ILE A 37 2.98 -3.44 9.09
CA ILE A 37 1.72 -2.88 8.56
C ILE A 37 1.04 -2.03 9.63
N LYS A 38 0.94 -2.52 10.88
CA LYS A 38 0.38 -1.73 12.00
C LYS A 38 1.15 -0.45 12.22
N ARG A 39 2.49 -0.51 12.23
CA ARG A 39 3.36 0.65 12.44
C ARG A 39 3.15 1.70 11.35
N LEU A 40 3.25 1.30 10.08
CA LEU A 40 3.08 2.20 8.94
C LEU A 40 1.68 2.83 8.89
N ALA A 41 0.64 2.05 9.19
CA ALA A 41 -0.73 2.56 9.23
C ALA A 41 -0.93 3.56 10.38
N LYS A 42 -0.32 3.33 11.56
CA LYS A 42 -0.31 4.29 12.67
C LYS A 42 0.44 5.57 12.31
N ASP A 43 1.61 5.44 11.68
CA ASP A 43 2.43 6.59 11.28
C ASP A 43 1.71 7.46 10.22
N LYS A 44 0.90 6.84 9.36
CA LYS A 44 0.06 7.56 8.39
C LYS A 44 -1.20 8.15 9.03
N LEU A 45 -1.77 7.52 10.05
CA LEU A 45 -3.00 7.97 10.70
C LEU A 45 -2.77 9.21 11.58
N LYS A 46 -3.49 10.29 11.31
CA LYS A 46 -3.45 11.51 12.12
C LYS A 46 -4.68 11.57 13.03
N PHE A 47 -4.47 11.85 14.31
CA PHE A 47 -5.57 12.13 15.25
C PHE A 47 -5.46 13.54 15.80
N THR A 48 -6.55 14.31 15.67
CA THR A 48 -6.67 15.66 16.24
C THR A 48 -7.74 15.62 17.34
N PRO A 49 -7.37 15.78 18.63
CA PRO A 49 -8.33 15.82 19.71
C PRO A 49 -9.34 16.97 19.54
N LEU A 50 -10.59 16.74 19.96
CA LEU A 50 -11.59 17.82 19.96
C LEU A 50 -11.26 18.88 21.02
N SER A 51 -11.35 20.14 20.62
CA SER A 51 -11.36 21.28 21.55
C SER A 51 -12.64 21.30 22.40
N GLU A 52 -12.62 22.03 23.52
CA GLU A 52 -13.82 22.19 24.37
C GLU A 52 -14.99 22.83 23.62
N VAL A 53 -14.69 23.76 22.71
CA VAL A 53 -15.71 24.42 21.86
C VAL A 53 -16.35 23.39 20.93
N GLU A 54 -15.57 22.59 20.21
CA GLU A 54 -16.09 21.55 19.32
C GLU A 54 -16.88 20.48 20.08
N ARG A 55 -16.41 20.07 21.27
CA ARG A 55 -17.15 19.13 22.14
C ARG A 55 -18.52 19.69 22.51
N THR A 56 -18.58 20.96 22.90
CA THR A 56 -19.83 21.63 23.27
C THR A 56 -20.79 21.71 22.07
N ILE A 57 -20.26 22.06 20.88
CA ILE A 57 -21.06 22.12 19.65
C ILE A 57 -21.63 20.75 19.30
N PHE A 58 -20.79 19.71 19.22
CA PHE A 58 -21.26 18.36 18.89
C PHE A 58 -22.23 17.82 19.93
N GLN A 59 -22.02 18.12 21.21
CA GLN A 59 -22.95 17.72 22.27
C GLN A 59 -24.30 18.42 22.11
N GLY A 60 -24.29 19.70 21.72
CA GLY A 60 -25.49 20.45 21.38
C GLY A 60 -26.28 19.82 20.23
N ILE A 61 -25.60 19.34 19.19
CA ILE A 61 -26.23 18.63 18.07
C ILE A 61 -26.91 17.34 18.56
N ILE A 62 -26.23 16.53 19.38
CA ILE A 62 -26.80 15.29 19.93
C ILE A 62 -28.02 15.58 20.81
N ASN A 63 -27.97 16.62 21.64
CA ASN A 63 -29.09 16.99 22.51
C ASN A 63 -30.35 17.34 21.71
N LEU A 64 -30.22 17.79 20.46
CA LEU A 64 -31.32 18.14 19.58
C LEU A 64 -31.85 16.97 18.75
N LYS A 65 -31.22 15.78 18.83
CA LYS A 65 -31.59 14.59 18.06
C LYS A 65 -33.05 14.15 18.28
N ASP A 66 -33.53 14.24 19.52
CA ASP A 66 -34.87 13.78 19.90
C ASP A 66 -35.93 14.90 19.82
N HIS A 67 -35.55 16.12 19.43
CA HIS A 67 -36.48 17.22 19.27
C HIS A 67 -37.26 17.12 17.94
N PRO A 68 -38.52 17.58 17.88
CA PRO A 68 -39.27 17.66 16.62
C PRO A 68 -38.50 18.46 15.57
N GLY A 69 -38.24 17.84 14.41
CA GLY A 69 -37.43 18.44 13.34
C GLY A 69 -35.92 18.42 13.58
N GLN A 70 -35.44 17.66 14.58
CA GLN A 70 -34.00 17.41 14.86
C GLN A 70 -33.15 18.69 15.00
N GLY A 71 -33.77 19.81 15.42
CA GLY A 71 -33.09 21.11 15.46
C GLY A 71 -32.62 21.64 14.10
N GLY A 72 -33.12 21.09 12.99
CA GLY A 72 -32.70 21.41 11.62
C GLY A 72 -31.47 20.64 11.13
N PHE A 73 -30.94 19.70 11.92
CA PHE A 73 -29.83 18.83 11.50
C PHE A 73 -30.32 17.60 10.75
N THR A 74 -29.49 17.08 9.85
CA THR A 74 -29.74 15.80 9.18
C THR A 74 -29.29 14.63 10.04
N GLU A 75 -29.84 13.44 9.81
CA GLU A 75 -29.39 12.21 10.47
C GLU A 75 -27.89 11.96 10.30
N GLN A 76 -27.34 12.29 9.12
CA GLN A 76 -25.91 12.18 8.84
C GLN A 76 -25.07 13.11 9.72
N ALA A 77 -25.50 14.36 9.91
CA ALA A 77 -24.80 15.33 10.76
C ALA A 77 -24.81 14.90 12.23
N ILE A 78 -25.94 14.33 12.69
CA ILE A 78 -26.07 13.79 14.05
C ILE A 78 -25.14 12.59 14.24
N ALA A 79 -25.16 11.62 13.31
CA ALA A 79 -24.28 10.45 13.37
C ALA A 79 -22.79 10.83 13.34
N GLU A 80 -22.43 11.86 12.56
CA GLU A 80 -21.06 12.38 12.53
C GLU A 80 -20.64 13.02 13.85
N ALA A 81 -21.54 13.80 14.48
CA ALA A 81 -21.31 14.39 15.79
C ALA A 81 -21.15 13.31 16.89
N GLU A 82 -22.02 12.30 16.89
CA GLU A 82 -21.92 11.12 17.78
C GLU A 82 -20.58 10.42 17.62
N LYS A 83 -20.16 10.15 16.38
CA LYS A 83 -18.88 9.50 16.11
C LYS A 83 -17.69 10.32 16.59
N LYS A 84 -17.63 11.62 16.27
CA LYS A 84 -16.52 12.50 16.68
C LYS A 84 -16.42 12.63 18.20
N LEU A 85 -17.55 12.68 18.89
CA LEU A 85 -17.56 12.69 20.35
C LEU A 85 -17.11 11.36 20.95
N ALA A 86 -17.57 10.22 20.40
CA ALA A 86 -17.16 8.90 20.83
C ALA A 86 -15.66 8.64 20.60
N ASP A 87 -15.13 9.03 19.43
CA ASP A 87 -13.71 8.96 19.09
C ASP A 87 -12.89 10.01 19.88
N GLY A 88 -13.52 11.01 20.49
CA GLY A 88 -12.87 12.09 21.25
C GLY A 88 -12.02 13.06 20.40
N GLY A 89 -12.12 12.96 19.07
CA GLY A 89 -11.28 13.66 18.11
C GLY A 89 -11.69 13.38 16.67
N ILE A 90 -10.90 13.93 15.75
CA ILE A 90 -11.05 13.77 14.31
C ILE A 90 -9.85 13.00 13.78
N TYR A 91 -10.13 11.90 13.10
CA TYR A 91 -9.13 11.16 12.35
C TYR A 91 -8.93 11.76 10.95
N GLY A 92 -7.68 11.88 10.55
CA GLY A 92 -7.24 12.23 9.21
C GLY A 92 -5.98 11.45 8.85
N VAL A 93 -5.23 11.94 7.89
CA VAL A 93 -3.97 11.32 7.46
C VAL A 93 -2.83 12.33 7.46
N HIS A 94 -1.62 11.86 7.74
CA HIS A 94 -0.39 12.62 7.59
C HIS A 94 0.00 12.71 6.11
N ARG A 95 0.47 13.89 5.68
CA ARG A 95 0.92 14.18 4.31
C ARG A 95 -0.10 13.74 3.24
N PRO A 96 -1.34 14.26 3.26
CA PRO A 96 -2.36 13.91 2.26
C PRO A 96 -1.95 14.24 0.82
N GLU A 97 -1.05 15.20 0.63
CA GLU A 97 -0.49 15.60 -0.65
C GLU A 97 0.46 14.55 -1.26
N PHE A 98 1.07 13.70 -0.43
CA PHE A 98 2.06 12.73 -0.86
C PHE A 98 1.44 11.70 -1.82
N LEU A 99 2.06 11.57 -3.00
CA LEU A 99 1.61 10.73 -4.12
C LEU A 99 0.20 11.03 -4.64
N SER A 100 -0.48 12.10 -4.21
CA SER A 100 -1.89 12.38 -4.58
C SER A 100 -2.12 12.47 -6.10
N GLY A 101 -1.15 12.95 -6.88
CA GLY A 101 -1.22 13.09 -8.35
C GLY A 101 -0.74 11.89 -9.18
N ALA A 102 -0.34 10.78 -8.55
CA ALA A 102 0.15 9.59 -9.25
C ALA A 102 -0.69 8.36 -8.91
N ASN A 103 -1.04 7.56 -9.93
CA ASN A 103 -1.54 6.21 -9.71
C ASN A 103 -0.40 5.26 -9.37
N ILE A 104 -0.64 4.34 -8.45
CA ILE A 104 0.30 3.28 -8.09
C ILE A 104 -0.20 1.91 -8.53
N SER A 105 0.71 0.99 -8.82
CA SER A 105 0.40 -0.42 -9.06
C SER A 105 1.48 -1.34 -8.53
N VAL A 106 1.11 -2.58 -8.24
CA VAL A 106 2.01 -3.61 -7.77
C VAL A 106 2.15 -4.69 -8.84
N CYS A 107 3.39 -5.04 -9.16
CA CYS A 107 3.70 -6.18 -10.03
C CYS A 107 3.69 -7.46 -9.19
N ILE A 108 2.68 -8.29 -9.40
CA ILE A 108 2.48 -9.57 -8.74
C ILE A 108 3.18 -10.68 -9.52
N THR A 109 3.99 -11.46 -8.82
CA THR A 109 4.69 -12.63 -9.36
C THR A 109 3.89 -13.91 -9.09
N LYS A 110 4.16 -14.95 -9.87
CA LYS A 110 3.57 -16.27 -9.64
C LYS A 110 3.99 -16.86 -8.29
N GLU A 111 5.28 -16.73 -7.97
CA GLU A 111 5.85 -17.16 -6.69
C GLU A 111 5.16 -16.53 -5.48
N PHE A 112 4.78 -15.24 -5.58
CA PHE A 112 4.00 -14.59 -4.53
C PHE A 112 2.60 -15.21 -4.39
N MET A 113 1.91 -15.45 -5.50
CA MET A 113 0.58 -16.07 -5.46
C MET A 113 0.63 -17.50 -4.93
N ASP A 114 1.65 -18.28 -5.31
CA ASP A 114 1.89 -19.62 -4.77
C ASP A 114 2.09 -19.54 -3.24
N ALA A 115 2.84 -18.56 -2.74
CA ALA A 115 3.02 -18.34 -1.29
C ALA A 115 1.71 -17.91 -0.59
N VAL A 116 0.85 -17.10 -1.23
CA VAL A 116 -0.47 -16.73 -0.70
C VAL A 116 -1.37 -17.95 -0.55
N GLU A 117 -1.41 -18.81 -1.57
CA GLU A 117 -2.23 -20.02 -1.58
C GLU A 117 -1.79 -20.98 -0.47
N ASN A 118 -0.49 -21.14 -0.28
CA ASN A 118 0.11 -22.05 0.70
C ASN A 118 0.24 -21.47 2.13
N ASP A 119 -0.10 -20.19 2.34
CA ASP A 119 0.09 -19.48 3.62
C ASP A 119 1.55 -19.37 4.09
N ASP A 120 2.45 -19.27 3.11
CA ASP A 120 3.89 -19.20 3.31
C ASP A 120 4.37 -17.78 3.66
N ASP A 121 5.59 -17.72 4.21
CA ASP A 121 6.32 -16.47 4.33
C ASP A 121 6.94 -16.10 2.98
N PHE A 122 6.84 -14.82 2.62
CA PHE A 122 7.37 -14.27 1.38
C PHE A 122 8.54 -13.33 1.65
N PRO A 123 9.69 -13.50 0.97
CA PRO A 123 10.87 -12.67 1.19
C PRO A 123 10.75 -11.33 0.45
N LEU A 124 10.95 -10.24 1.19
CA LEU A 124 11.14 -8.90 0.62
C LEU A 124 12.64 -8.66 0.38
N GLN A 125 13.01 -8.49 -0.88
CA GLN A 125 14.37 -8.57 -1.38
C GLN A 125 14.73 -7.40 -2.31
N PHE A 126 16.00 -7.04 -2.28
CA PHE A 126 16.60 -6.06 -3.20
C PHE A 126 18.07 -6.42 -3.47
N PRO A 127 18.70 -5.95 -4.56
CA PRO A 127 20.13 -6.12 -4.77
C PRO A 127 20.94 -5.67 -3.54
N ASP A 128 21.95 -6.46 -3.16
CA ASP A 128 22.73 -6.21 -1.94
C ASP A 128 23.81 -5.14 -2.16
N VAL A 129 23.35 -3.93 -2.49
CA VAL A 129 24.17 -2.77 -2.87
C VAL A 129 25.18 -2.39 -1.78
N GLU A 130 24.89 -2.69 -0.52
CA GLU A 130 25.77 -2.40 0.61
C GLU A 130 26.98 -3.34 0.67
N SER A 131 26.85 -4.55 0.13
CA SER A 131 27.90 -5.57 0.14
C SER A 131 28.77 -5.60 -1.11
N TYR A 132 28.41 -4.83 -2.14
CA TYR A 132 29.07 -4.85 -3.43
C TYR A 132 30.47 -4.23 -3.37
N SER A 133 31.40 -4.93 -4.03
CA SER A 133 32.69 -4.36 -4.44
C SER A 133 32.49 -3.23 -5.46
N LYS A 134 33.57 -2.49 -5.76
CA LYS A 134 33.52 -1.39 -6.73
C LYS A 134 33.05 -1.85 -8.12
N ASP A 135 33.47 -3.04 -8.56
CA ASP A 135 33.12 -3.58 -9.87
C ASP A 135 31.65 -4.06 -9.89
N GLU A 136 31.20 -4.73 -8.82
CA GLU A 136 29.79 -5.13 -8.67
C GLU A 136 28.85 -3.92 -8.61
N MET A 137 29.28 -2.83 -7.97
CA MET A 137 28.52 -1.57 -7.91
C MET A 137 28.46 -0.88 -9.28
N ALA A 138 29.55 -0.87 -10.04
CA ALA A 138 29.54 -0.36 -11.41
C ALA A 138 28.58 -1.16 -12.29
N PHE A 139 28.60 -2.48 -12.18
CA PHE A 139 27.67 -3.37 -12.88
C PHE A 139 26.21 -3.12 -12.45
N TYR A 140 25.94 -2.95 -11.16
CA TYR A 140 24.61 -2.60 -10.65
C TYR A 140 24.08 -1.30 -11.27
N ASN A 141 24.88 -0.23 -11.23
CA ASN A 141 24.48 1.08 -11.77
C ASN A 141 24.19 1.02 -13.28
N GLU A 142 24.94 0.20 -14.01
CA GLU A 142 24.75 0.00 -15.44
C GLU A 142 23.57 -0.91 -15.78
N LYS A 143 23.34 -1.99 -15.02
CA LYS A 143 22.44 -3.08 -15.45
C LYS A 143 21.16 -3.24 -14.67
N TRP A 144 21.07 -2.76 -13.43
CA TRP A 144 19.88 -2.98 -12.62
C TRP A 144 18.60 -2.41 -13.25
N HIS A 145 18.68 -1.24 -13.88
CA HIS A 145 17.54 -0.60 -14.53
C HIS A 145 17.04 -1.35 -15.79
N GLU A 146 17.90 -2.17 -16.40
CA GLU A 146 17.53 -3.05 -17.52
C GLU A 146 16.85 -4.34 -17.03
N VAL A 147 17.25 -4.83 -15.84
CA VAL A 147 16.75 -6.10 -15.26
C VAL A 147 15.48 -5.88 -14.43
N GLY A 148 15.53 -5.00 -13.43
CA GLY A 148 14.39 -4.62 -12.58
C GLY A 148 13.72 -5.74 -11.78
N ASP A 149 14.29 -6.95 -11.77
CA ASP A 149 13.74 -8.15 -11.14
C ASP A 149 14.85 -8.84 -10.32
N VAL A 150 14.67 -8.87 -8.99
CA VAL A 150 15.64 -9.47 -8.06
C VAL A 150 15.89 -10.95 -8.32
N ARG A 151 14.90 -11.65 -8.88
CA ARG A 151 14.99 -13.09 -9.17
C ARG A 151 15.94 -13.33 -10.35
N GLU A 152 15.88 -12.48 -11.36
CA GLU A 152 16.80 -12.55 -12.51
C GLU A 152 18.18 -12.07 -12.11
N TRP A 153 18.27 -11.03 -11.29
CA TRP A 153 19.52 -10.54 -10.74
C TRP A 153 20.28 -11.62 -9.96
N ALA A 154 19.59 -12.38 -9.10
CA ALA A 154 20.16 -13.53 -8.41
C ALA A 154 20.63 -14.63 -9.38
N LYS A 155 19.87 -14.92 -10.45
CA LYS A 155 20.27 -15.89 -11.48
C LYS A 155 21.51 -15.47 -12.26
N MET A 156 21.80 -14.17 -12.34
CA MET A 156 23.05 -13.63 -12.91
C MET A 156 24.26 -13.81 -11.97
N GLY A 157 24.07 -14.38 -10.78
CA GLY A 157 25.13 -14.58 -9.78
C GLY A 157 25.40 -13.35 -8.90
N MET A 158 24.59 -12.29 -9.03
CA MET A 158 24.71 -11.10 -8.20
C MET A 158 24.06 -11.31 -6.83
N LYS A 159 24.62 -10.70 -5.78
CA LYS A 159 24.11 -10.86 -4.42
C LYS A 159 22.79 -10.12 -4.22
N VAL A 160 21.86 -10.77 -3.54
CA VAL A 160 20.56 -10.19 -3.17
C VAL A 160 20.42 -10.26 -1.66
N LYS A 161 19.89 -9.19 -1.08
CA LYS A 161 19.64 -9.08 0.35
C LYS A 161 18.16 -9.28 0.62
N THR A 162 17.85 -10.17 1.56
CA THR A 162 16.50 -10.26 2.13
C THR A 162 16.42 -9.32 3.33
N TYR A 163 15.51 -8.36 3.27
CA TYR A 163 15.33 -7.36 4.32
C TYR A 163 14.36 -7.85 5.38
N ARG A 164 13.33 -8.58 4.96
CA ARG A 164 12.24 -9.02 5.80
C ARG A 164 11.51 -10.18 5.17
N TYR A 165 10.97 -11.07 5.99
CA TYR A 165 9.93 -12.00 5.59
C TYR A 165 8.57 -11.48 6.08
N VAL A 166 7.56 -11.56 5.22
CA VAL A 166 6.17 -11.17 5.51
C VAL A 166 5.27 -12.36 5.22
N LYS A 167 4.21 -12.58 6.00
CA LYS A 167 3.20 -13.57 5.62
C LYS A 167 2.59 -13.16 4.28
N ALA A 168 2.64 -14.03 3.28
CA ALA A 168 2.17 -13.68 1.94
C ALA A 168 0.70 -13.23 1.95
N ARG A 169 -0.13 -13.87 2.78
CA ARG A 169 -1.53 -13.50 3.00
C ARG A 169 -1.71 -12.10 3.59
N GLU A 170 -0.90 -11.69 4.56
CA GLU A 170 -0.96 -10.33 5.14
C GLU A 170 -0.66 -9.25 4.10
N LEU A 171 0.35 -9.48 3.24
CA LEU A 171 0.65 -8.58 2.13
C LEU A 171 -0.49 -8.57 1.08
N TRP A 172 -1.04 -9.74 0.76
CA TRP A 172 -2.16 -9.84 -0.17
C TRP A 172 -3.43 -9.16 0.35
N ASP A 173 -3.76 -9.32 1.62
CA ASP A 173 -4.89 -8.68 2.28
C ASP A 173 -4.72 -7.16 2.33
N LEU A 174 -3.51 -6.68 2.61
CA LEU A 174 -3.18 -5.25 2.50
C LEU A 174 -3.44 -4.72 1.08
N ILE A 175 -2.96 -5.42 0.05
CA ILE A 175 -3.18 -5.05 -1.36
C ILE A 175 -4.67 -4.99 -1.67
N ASN A 176 -5.43 -6.03 -1.30
CA ASN A 176 -6.87 -6.12 -1.58
C ASN A 176 -7.69 -5.06 -0.86
N VAL A 177 -7.44 -4.86 0.43
CA VAL A 177 -8.16 -3.85 1.23
C VAL A 177 -7.89 -2.47 0.65
N CYS A 178 -6.63 -2.13 0.37
CA CYS A 178 -6.32 -0.84 -0.25
C CYS A 178 -6.95 -0.71 -1.64
N ALA A 179 -6.81 -1.71 -2.51
CA ALA A 179 -7.38 -1.68 -3.87
C ALA A 179 -8.91 -1.52 -3.82
N THR A 180 -9.59 -2.19 -2.90
CA THR A 180 -11.05 -2.12 -2.74
C THR A 180 -11.51 -0.74 -2.30
N TYR A 181 -10.83 -0.12 -1.33
CA TYR A 181 -11.31 1.11 -0.70
C TYR A 181 -10.65 2.40 -1.19
N SER A 182 -9.58 2.31 -1.99
CA SER A 182 -8.95 3.44 -2.67
C SER A 182 -8.80 3.31 -4.18
N ALA A 183 -9.28 2.22 -4.80
CA ALA A 183 -9.04 1.88 -6.21
C ALA A 183 -7.55 1.74 -6.59
N GLU A 184 -6.68 1.65 -5.57
CA GLU A 184 -5.23 1.56 -5.69
C GLU A 184 -4.66 0.74 -4.53
N PRO A 185 -3.57 -0.03 -4.73
CA PRO A 185 -2.80 -0.11 -5.97
C PRO A 185 -3.53 -0.90 -7.07
N GLY A 186 -3.25 -0.55 -8.33
CA GLY A 186 -3.55 -1.44 -9.45
C GLY A 186 -2.76 -2.75 -9.33
N ILE A 187 -3.32 -3.84 -9.82
CA ILE A 187 -2.70 -5.17 -9.74
C ILE A 187 -2.26 -5.58 -11.14
N PHE A 188 -0.98 -5.92 -11.31
CA PHE A 188 -0.42 -6.34 -12.58
C PHE A 188 0.35 -7.66 -12.44
N PHE A 189 -0.15 -8.74 -13.04
CA PHE A 189 0.51 -10.05 -13.02
C PHE A 189 1.66 -10.09 -14.03
N VAL A 190 2.85 -9.70 -13.58
CA VAL A 190 4.01 -9.47 -14.46
C VAL A 190 4.54 -10.75 -15.10
N ASP A 191 4.46 -11.88 -14.40
CA ASP A 191 4.93 -13.16 -14.93
C ASP A 191 4.02 -13.64 -16.08
N ASN A 192 2.69 -13.55 -15.90
CA ASN A 192 1.73 -13.87 -16.96
C ASN A 192 1.91 -12.98 -18.19
N ALA A 193 2.12 -11.67 -17.99
CA ALA A 193 2.39 -10.74 -19.08
C ALA A 193 3.64 -11.13 -19.87
N ASN A 194 4.70 -11.56 -19.19
CA ASN A 194 5.95 -12.00 -19.81
C ASN A 194 5.88 -13.37 -20.47
N GLU A 195 5.03 -14.27 -19.97
CA GLU A 195 4.79 -15.57 -20.60
C GLU A 195 3.99 -15.45 -21.90
N MET A 196 3.05 -14.49 -21.95
CA MET A 196 2.11 -14.35 -23.07
C MET A 196 2.52 -13.28 -24.11
N THR A 197 3.52 -12.45 -23.82
CA THR A 197 3.95 -11.39 -24.75
C THR A 197 4.67 -11.93 -25.98
N ASN A 198 4.39 -11.33 -27.14
CA ASN A 198 5.16 -11.58 -28.36
C ASN A 198 6.52 -10.87 -28.35
N ALA A 199 6.74 -9.89 -27.46
CA ALA A 199 7.99 -9.14 -27.31
C ALA A 199 9.18 -10.06 -26.97
N LYS A 200 8.89 -11.22 -26.35
CA LYS A 200 9.88 -12.26 -26.05
C LYS A 200 10.59 -12.77 -27.31
N ALA A 201 9.92 -12.81 -28.45
CA ALA A 201 10.53 -13.19 -29.73
C ALA A 201 11.63 -12.21 -30.20
N TYR A 202 11.63 -11.00 -29.66
CA TYR A 202 12.61 -9.94 -29.93
C TYR A 202 13.63 -9.78 -28.80
N GLY A 203 13.66 -10.71 -27.84
CA GLY A 203 14.54 -10.62 -26.67
C GLY A 203 14.14 -9.52 -25.68
N GLN A 204 12.89 -9.05 -25.73
CA GLN A 204 12.36 -8.01 -24.84
C GLN A 204 11.47 -8.61 -23.75
N LYS A 205 11.34 -7.88 -22.63
CA LYS A 205 10.56 -8.25 -21.44
C LYS A 205 9.65 -7.09 -21.04
N VAL A 206 8.46 -7.43 -20.56
CA VAL A 206 7.51 -6.51 -19.95
C VAL A 206 7.95 -6.21 -18.52
N VAL A 207 8.28 -4.95 -18.26
CA VAL A 207 8.71 -4.45 -16.93
C VAL A 207 7.65 -3.59 -16.24
N ALA A 208 6.69 -3.08 -17.00
CA ALA A 208 5.61 -2.20 -16.53
C ALA A 208 4.41 -2.25 -17.50
N THR A 209 3.29 -1.65 -17.10
CA THR A 209 2.11 -1.43 -17.95
C THR A 209 1.74 0.06 -18.00
N ASN A 210 0.90 0.43 -18.95
CA ASN A 210 0.37 1.78 -19.07
C ASN A 210 -0.63 2.10 -17.93
N PRO A 211 -1.02 3.37 -17.73
CA PRO A 211 -1.92 3.78 -16.65
C PRO A 211 -3.27 3.04 -16.58
N CYS A 212 -3.72 2.47 -17.70
CA CYS A 212 -4.97 1.73 -17.79
C CYS A 212 -4.81 0.22 -17.60
N GLY A 213 -3.58 -0.29 -17.46
CA GLY A 213 -3.28 -1.71 -17.28
C GLY A 213 -3.55 -2.61 -18.50
N LYS A 214 -3.62 -2.04 -19.70
CA LYS A 214 -4.01 -2.77 -20.94
C LYS A 214 -2.91 -2.88 -21.99
N VAL A 215 -1.83 -2.12 -21.84
CA VAL A 215 -0.69 -2.09 -22.79
C VAL A 215 0.57 -2.35 -21.99
N ALA A 216 1.32 -3.37 -22.38
CA ALA A 216 2.52 -3.83 -21.69
C ALA A 216 3.52 -4.40 -22.69
#